data_AF-X1G4L9-F1
#
_entry.id   AF-X1G4L9-F1
#
_cell.length_a   1.000
_cell.length_b   1.000
_cell.length_c   1.000
_cell.angle_alpha   90.00
_cell.angle_beta   90.00
_cell.angle_gamma   90.00
#
_symmetry.space_group_name_H-M   'P 1'
#
loop_
_entity.id
_entity.type
_entity.pdbx_description
1 polymer ?
#
loop_
_entity_poly.entity_id
_entity_poly.type
_entity_poly.pdbx_seq_one_letter_code
_entity_poly.pdbx_strand_id
1 'polypeptide(L)'
;RDLAEDSRGDLIVTEAGAYNDESMKIDVDSTGAIVDISKTIPREKAYGTSTDVYKFSANAGAVFASEVRRIIEEERNVNEWTELALQRLLQRGSLKMHPFDIGAGKWIEIDNYDDLALADRMFSSFDRSLCDKRVVFIDLDGTMYIGDTPIPAAQEFIKRLSYHGIPFYFLSNNSSRAKRDYVAKLASIGIETNEEQILLSSDGLISYLVENDVRNVFVIGTESLRESIAVAGIDPVSHSPEYVVLGYDTELTYEKLRQGALHLNKGVRFLATHCDIVCPTPEGPIPDIGSMLALFEAATGKQPEKVFGKPNAEMIQHVIDRHKAVTKQALVIGDRLYTDKALADAVGCDFVLVLSGETTREDVEACENPPSLIIPDVGHIG
;
A
#
# COMPACT_ATOMS: atom_id res chain seq x y z
N ARG A 1 30.57 -1.02 -8.06
CA ARG A 1 31.66 -1.98 -7.76
C ARG A 1 31.08 -2.95 -6.75
N ASP A 2 31.35 -4.24 -6.89
CA ASP A 2 30.85 -5.23 -5.93
C ASP A 2 31.77 -5.28 -4.71
N LEU A 3 31.21 -5.07 -3.51
CA LEU A 3 31.95 -5.13 -2.25
C LEU A 3 32.52 -6.53 -2.01
N ALA A 4 31.76 -7.58 -2.33
CA ALA A 4 32.16 -8.96 -2.12
C ALA A 4 33.37 -9.32 -2.99
N GLU A 5 33.40 -8.84 -4.23
CA GLU A 5 34.48 -9.11 -5.20
C GLU A 5 35.73 -8.21 -5.03
N ASP A 6 35.67 -7.14 -4.22
CA ASP A 6 36.82 -6.24 -4.03
C ASP A 6 38.02 -7.02 -3.46
N SER A 7 39.20 -6.88 -4.08
CA SER A 7 40.41 -7.60 -3.67
C SER A 7 40.94 -7.20 -2.29
N ARG A 8 40.51 -6.05 -1.75
CA ARG A 8 40.85 -5.63 -0.39
C ARG A 8 40.02 -6.43 0.61
N GLY A 9 40.69 -6.95 1.65
CA GLY A 9 40.07 -7.84 2.62
C GLY A 9 39.20 -7.13 3.65
N ASP A 10 39.61 -5.94 4.10
CA ASP A 10 39.01 -5.25 5.25
C ASP A 10 38.54 -3.85 4.84
N LEU A 11 37.23 -3.66 4.75
CA LEU A 11 36.62 -2.44 4.21
C LEU A 11 35.44 -1.96 5.05
N ILE A 12 35.30 -0.64 5.13
CA ILE A 12 34.08 0.02 5.62
C ILE A 12 33.42 0.69 4.41
N VAL A 13 32.16 0.36 4.13
CA VAL A 13 31.41 1.03 3.08
C VAL A 13 31.11 2.45 3.53
N THR A 14 31.40 3.42 2.66
CA THR A 14 31.38 4.85 3.03
C THR A 14 30.80 5.67 1.90
N GLU A 15 30.03 6.70 2.24
CA GLU A 15 29.71 7.80 1.35
C GLU A 15 30.76 8.90 1.51
N ALA A 16 31.74 8.95 0.59
CA ALA A 16 32.85 9.89 0.69
C ALA A 16 32.36 11.36 0.58
N GLY A 17 32.84 12.22 1.46
CA GLY A 17 32.47 13.64 1.53
C GLY A 17 31.10 13.93 2.15
N ALA A 18 30.28 12.92 2.44
CA ALA A 18 29.06 13.10 3.23
C ALA A 18 29.39 13.38 4.70
N TYR A 19 28.51 14.13 5.36
CA TYR A 19 28.62 14.41 6.78
C TYR A 19 27.22 14.58 7.39
N ASN A 20 26.88 13.67 8.30
CA ASN A 20 25.68 13.72 9.14
C ASN A 20 26.13 13.69 10.61
N ASP A 21 25.55 14.53 11.47
CA ASP A 21 25.91 14.57 12.88
C ASP A 21 25.45 13.30 13.64
N GLU A 22 24.38 12.64 13.17
CA GLU A 22 23.80 11.46 13.81
C GLU A 22 24.48 10.15 13.39
N SER A 23 25.11 10.12 12.22
CA SER A 23 25.75 8.91 11.65
C SER A 23 27.19 8.73 12.12
N MET A 24 27.71 7.51 12.02
CA MET A 24 29.14 7.23 12.20
C MET A 24 29.94 7.82 11.04
N LYS A 25 31.00 8.58 11.34
CA LYS A 25 31.94 9.10 10.32
C LYS A 25 33.28 8.41 10.47
N ILE A 26 34.05 8.40 9.40
CA ILE A 26 35.42 7.85 9.42
C ILE A 26 36.45 8.96 9.21
N ASP A 27 37.59 8.82 9.89
CA ASP A 27 38.82 9.58 9.67
C ASP A 27 39.86 8.66 9.01
N VAL A 28 40.65 9.20 8.10
CA VAL A 28 41.66 8.44 7.34
C VAL A 28 43.03 9.09 7.44
N ASP A 29 44.07 8.27 7.53
CA ASP A 29 45.46 8.74 7.48
C ASP A 29 45.91 9.09 6.05
N SER A 30 47.16 9.55 5.93
CA SER A 30 47.78 9.88 4.64
C SER A 30 47.95 8.69 3.69
N THR A 31 47.80 7.47 4.17
CA THR A 31 47.81 6.23 3.35
C THR A 31 46.40 5.82 2.91
N GLY A 32 45.37 6.52 3.38
CA GLY A 32 43.97 6.18 3.15
C GLY A 32 43.48 5.01 4.01
N ALA A 33 44.17 4.68 5.10
CA ALA A 33 43.69 3.72 6.09
C ALA A 33 42.81 4.43 7.11
N ILE A 34 41.74 3.77 7.55
CA ILE A 34 40.83 4.31 8.55
C ILE A 34 41.52 4.27 9.91
N VAL A 35 41.57 5.41 10.60
CA VAL A 35 42.21 5.56 11.92
C VAL A 35 41.21 5.77 13.05
N ASP A 36 40.01 6.25 12.73
CA ASP A 36 38.95 6.46 13.70
C ASP A 36 37.58 6.29 13.02
N ILE A 37 36.59 5.87 13.80
CA ILE A 37 35.18 5.81 13.41
C ILE A 37 34.33 6.23 14.61
N SER A 38 33.51 7.28 14.46
CA SER A 38 32.73 7.85 15.56
C SER A 38 31.70 8.87 15.09
N LYS A 39 30.59 9.00 15.83
CA LYS A 39 29.63 10.12 15.74
C LYS A 39 30.25 11.46 16.17
N THR A 40 31.38 11.46 16.87
CA THR A 40 32.03 12.69 17.37
C THR A 40 33.14 13.23 16.48
N ILE A 41 33.49 12.55 15.38
CA ILE A 41 34.48 13.06 14.42
C ILE A 41 33.96 14.36 13.80
N PRO A 42 34.73 15.47 13.85
CA PRO A 42 34.29 16.76 13.34
C PRO A 42 34.41 16.83 11.82
N ARG A 43 33.63 17.71 11.18
CA ARG A 43 33.50 17.81 9.71
C ARG A 43 34.83 18.03 9.00
N GLU A 44 35.75 18.78 9.58
CA GLU A 44 37.07 19.06 9.03
C GLU A 44 38.02 17.85 8.99
N LYS A 45 37.73 16.80 9.76
CA LYS A 45 38.49 15.54 9.77
C LYS A 45 37.77 14.40 9.07
N ALA A 46 36.45 14.47 8.98
CA ALA A 46 35.65 13.42 8.38
C ALA A 46 36.02 13.22 6.90
N TYR A 47 36.40 12.00 6.55
CA TYR A 47 36.51 11.56 5.16
C TYR A 47 35.13 11.32 4.53
N GLY A 48 34.19 10.80 5.32
CA GLY A 48 32.83 10.50 4.88
C GLY A 48 32.02 9.81 5.97
N THR A 49 30.76 9.51 5.65
CA THR A 49 29.82 8.79 6.52
C THR A 49 29.88 7.29 6.26
N SER A 50 29.97 6.47 7.31
CA SER A 50 29.82 5.02 7.26
C SER A 50 28.39 4.65 6.89
N THR A 51 28.20 3.60 6.09
CA THR A 51 26.88 3.03 5.81
C THR A 51 26.57 1.82 6.70
N ASP A 52 27.40 1.58 7.70
CA ASP A 52 27.37 0.44 8.63
C ASP A 52 27.40 -0.95 7.98
N VAL A 53 27.91 -0.99 6.74
CA VAL A 53 28.25 -2.21 6.03
C VAL A 53 29.77 -2.40 6.06
N TYR A 54 30.19 -3.56 6.53
CA TYR A 54 31.59 -3.88 6.77
C TYR A 54 31.99 -5.17 6.04
N LYS A 55 33.15 -5.16 5.39
CA LYS A 55 33.81 -6.36 4.87
C LYS A 55 34.99 -6.69 5.77
N PHE A 56 35.07 -7.93 6.23
CA PHE A 56 36.19 -8.42 7.02
C PHE A 56 36.85 -9.61 6.33
N SER A 57 38.17 -9.62 6.31
CA SER A 57 38.97 -10.83 6.15
C SER A 57 38.74 -11.77 7.33
N ALA A 58 39.02 -13.06 7.15
CA ALA A 58 38.86 -14.05 8.22
C ALA A 58 39.63 -13.68 9.50
N ASN A 59 40.83 -13.11 9.35
CA ASN A 59 41.64 -12.68 10.49
C ASN A 59 41.06 -11.45 11.18
N ALA A 60 40.69 -10.42 10.41
CA ALA A 60 40.09 -9.20 10.95
C ALA A 60 38.76 -9.48 11.66
N GLY A 61 37.93 -10.34 11.07
CA GLY A 61 36.66 -10.77 11.67
C GLY A 61 36.87 -11.48 13.01
N ALA A 62 37.91 -12.31 13.14
CA ALA A 62 38.25 -12.96 14.41
C ALA A 62 38.72 -11.96 15.48
N VAL A 63 39.54 -10.97 15.10
CA VAL A 63 39.97 -9.89 16.00
C VAL A 63 38.78 -9.05 16.47
N PHE A 64 37.91 -8.65 15.54
CA PHE A 64 36.70 -7.89 15.83
C PHE A 64 35.76 -8.65 16.78
N ALA A 65 35.44 -9.92 16.46
CA ALA A 65 34.59 -10.76 17.29
C ALA A 65 35.15 -10.96 18.71
N SER A 66 36.48 -11.05 18.85
CA SER A 66 37.12 -11.15 20.16
C SER A 66 36.95 -9.88 21.00
N GLU A 67 37.05 -8.69 20.40
CA GLU A 67 36.86 -7.42 21.12
C GLU A 67 35.38 -7.21 21.47
N VAL A 68 34.46 -7.55 20.56
CA VAL A 68 33.02 -7.52 20.83
C VAL A 68 32.68 -8.43 22.03
N ARG A 69 33.22 -9.66 22.05
CA ARG A 69 33.04 -10.57 23.19
C ARG A 69 33.55 -9.94 24.49
N ARG A 70 34.74 -9.35 24.48
CA ARG A 70 35.32 -8.67 25.64
C ARG A 70 34.40 -7.56 26.16
N ILE A 71 33.87 -6.71 25.27
CA ILE A 71 32.98 -5.61 25.63
C ILE A 71 31.67 -6.12 26.25
N ILE A 72 31.06 -7.15 25.66
CA ILE A 72 29.77 -7.67 26.12
C ILE A 72 29.93 -8.50 27.40
N GLU A 73 30.87 -9.44 27.42
CA GLU A 73 30.97 -10.45 28.49
C GLU A 73 31.77 -9.97 29.70
N GLU A 74 32.87 -9.22 29.47
CA GLU A 74 33.76 -8.75 30.53
C GLU A 74 33.39 -7.34 31.00
N GLU A 75 33.20 -6.40 30.07
CA GLU A 75 32.85 -5.00 30.40
C GLU A 75 31.35 -4.82 30.68
N ARG A 76 30.53 -5.84 30.37
CA ARG A 76 29.06 -5.83 30.55
C ARG A 76 28.37 -4.68 29.81
N ASN A 77 28.98 -4.17 28.74
CA ASN A 77 28.35 -3.17 27.89
C ASN A 77 27.59 -3.86 26.75
N VAL A 78 26.27 -3.80 26.83
CA VAL A 78 25.36 -4.39 25.83
C VAL A 78 24.83 -3.36 24.83
N ASN A 79 25.25 -2.10 24.96
CA ASN A 79 24.92 -1.00 24.03
C ASN A 79 26.19 -0.56 23.29
N GLU A 80 26.05 -0.07 22.05
CA GLU A 80 27.17 0.53 21.28
C GLU A 80 28.39 -0.40 21.08
N TRP A 81 28.24 -1.71 21.29
CA TRP A 81 29.37 -2.66 21.33
C TRP A 81 30.08 -2.77 19.97
N THR A 82 29.34 -2.66 18.87
CA THR A 82 29.88 -2.70 17.50
C THR A 82 30.76 -1.48 17.24
N GLU A 83 30.22 -0.28 17.49
CA GLU A 83 30.85 1.01 17.27
C GLU A 83 32.11 1.13 18.13
N LEU A 84 32.00 0.78 19.42
CA LEU A 84 33.10 0.84 20.37
C LEU A 84 34.23 -0.16 20.04
N ALA A 85 33.88 -1.38 19.61
CA ALA A 85 34.86 -2.37 19.19
C ALA A 85 35.66 -1.91 17.98
N LEU A 86 34.96 -1.45 16.92
CA LEU A 86 35.59 -0.92 15.72
C LEU A 86 36.50 0.27 16.05
N GLN A 87 35.99 1.25 16.80
CA GLN A 87 36.75 2.44 17.18
C GLN A 87 38.03 2.08 17.93
N ARG A 88 37.94 1.23 18.97
CA ARG A 88 39.11 0.82 19.76
C ARG A 88 40.14 0.07 18.92
N LEU A 89 39.70 -0.84 18.05
CA LEU A 89 40.60 -1.65 17.25
C LEU A 89 41.31 -0.82 16.17
N LEU A 90 40.62 0.13 15.55
CA LEU A 90 41.19 1.07 14.58
C LEU A 90 42.21 2.01 15.24
N GLN A 91 41.83 2.65 16.36
CA GLN A 91 42.72 3.58 17.08
C GLN A 91 43.97 2.90 17.66
N ARG A 92 43.87 1.62 18.07
CA ARG A 92 45.02 0.82 18.54
C ARG A 92 45.88 0.27 17.39
N GLY A 93 45.39 0.34 16.14
CA GLY A 93 46.05 -0.27 14.98
C GLY A 93 45.96 -1.80 14.94
N SER A 94 45.11 -2.42 15.77
CA SER A 94 44.88 -3.87 15.79
C SER A 94 44.02 -4.33 14.60
N LEU A 95 43.30 -3.40 13.99
CA LEU A 95 42.51 -3.60 12.79
C LEU A 95 42.88 -2.51 11.79
N LYS A 96 43.12 -2.90 10.52
CA LYS A 96 43.44 -1.96 9.45
C LYS A 96 42.40 -2.10 8.34
N MET A 97 41.48 -1.14 8.29
CA MET A 97 40.43 -1.09 7.27
C MET A 97 40.64 0.08 6.32
N HIS A 98 40.06 -0.01 5.14
CA HIS A 98 40.05 1.07 4.16
C HIS A 98 38.63 1.44 3.76
N PRO A 99 38.37 2.70 3.36
CA PRO A 99 37.06 3.08 2.85
C PRO A 99 36.76 2.38 1.52
N PHE A 100 35.52 1.93 1.38
CA PHE A 100 34.91 1.53 0.13
C PHE A 100 33.86 2.57 -0.24
N ASP A 101 34.27 3.53 -1.06
CA ASP A 101 33.40 4.61 -1.51
C ASP A 101 32.33 4.09 -2.46
N ILE A 102 31.06 4.32 -2.11
CA ILE A 102 29.90 3.95 -2.93
C ILE A 102 29.67 4.96 -4.08
N GLY A 103 30.33 6.11 -4.08
CA GLY A 103 30.15 7.17 -5.06
C GLY A 103 28.72 7.70 -5.08
N ALA A 104 28.10 7.79 -6.26
CA ALA A 104 26.71 8.24 -6.41
C ALA A 104 25.66 7.14 -6.15
N GLY A 105 26.04 6.06 -5.45
CA GLY A 105 25.11 5.01 -5.06
C GLY A 105 24.09 5.53 -4.05
N LYS A 106 22.81 5.17 -4.23
CA LYS A 106 21.76 5.45 -3.26
C LYS A 106 21.81 4.43 -2.12
N TRP A 107 21.75 4.89 -0.88
CA TRP A 107 21.70 4.06 0.31
C TRP A 107 20.97 4.81 1.42
N ILE A 108 20.46 4.07 2.40
CA ILE A 108 19.83 4.61 3.60
C ILE A 108 19.94 3.59 4.71
N GLU A 109 20.23 4.06 5.91
CA GLU A 109 20.12 3.30 7.15
C GLU A 109 18.66 3.30 7.60
N ILE A 110 18.11 2.13 7.93
CA ILE A 110 16.70 2.00 8.33
C ILE A 110 16.66 1.61 9.80
N ASP A 111 16.49 2.60 10.67
CA ASP A 111 16.38 2.39 12.12
C ASP A 111 14.93 2.41 12.59
N ASN A 112 14.07 3.13 11.86
CA ASN A 112 12.66 3.31 12.19
C ASN A 112 11.78 3.39 10.93
N TYR A 113 10.46 3.55 11.13
CA TYR A 113 9.50 3.62 10.02
C TYR A 113 9.63 4.89 9.17
N ASP A 114 10.16 6.00 9.71
CA ASP A 114 10.40 7.22 8.94
C ASP A 114 11.55 7.01 7.95
N ASP A 115 12.61 6.33 8.37
CA ASP A 115 13.72 5.95 7.50
C ASP A 115 13.26 4.97 6.42
N LEU A 116 12.43 3.99 6.79
CA LEU A 116 11.84 3.05 5.85
C LEU A 116 10.98 3.78 4.80
N ALA A 117 10.14 4.72 5.24
CA ALA A 117 9.34 5.55 4.34
C ALA A 117 10.20 6.46 3.45
N LEU A 118 11.40 6.86 3.90
CA LEU A 118 12.37 7.57 3.07
C LEU A 118 13.07 6.61 2.09
N ALA A 119 13.32 5.37 2.50
CA ALA A 119 13.89 4.32 1.67
C ALA A 119 12.98 3.97 0.50
N ASP A 120 11.69 3.70 0.76
CA ASP A 120 10.69 3.47 -0.30
C ASP A 120 10.69 4.63 -1.28
N ARG A 121 10.75 5.84 -0.74
CA ARG A 121 10.76 7.07 -1.50
C ARG A 121 12.00 7.21 -2.39
N MET A 122 13.17 6.79 -1.92
CA MET A 122 14.44 6.92 -2.63
C MET A 122 14.63 5.82 -3.70
N PHE A 123 14.12 4.62 -3.41
CA PHE A 123 14.25 3.42 -4.24
C PHE A 123 13.01 3.08 -5.08
N SER A 124 11.90 3.79 -4.90
CA SER A 124 10.70 3.60 -5.71
C SER A 124 11.01 3.77 -7.20
N SER A 125 10.46 2.85 -8.00
CA SER A 125 10.49 2.91 -9.46
C SER A 125 9.46 3.88 -10.04
N PHE A 126 8.59 4.45 -9.20
CA PHE A 126 7.55 5.38 -9.59
C PHE A 126 8.06 6.82 -9.49
N ASP A 127 8.05 7.55 -10.61
CA ASP A 127 8.21 9.00 -10.56
C ASP A 127 6.99 9.58 -9.84
N ARG A 128 7.22 10.23 -8.71
CA ARG A 128 6.14 10.77 -7.85
C ARG A 128 5.32 11.83 -8.55
N SER A 129 5.82 12.37 -9.67
CA SER A 129 5.04 13.28 -10.49
C SER A 129 3.83 12.57 -11.09
N LEU A 130 2.64 13.07 -10.77
CA LEU A 130 1.42 12.64 -11.45
C LEU A 130 1.25 13.26 -12.85
N CYS A 131 2.14 14.15 -13.27
CA CYS A 131 2.03 14.89 -14.53
C CYS A 131 1.95 14.00 -15.77
N ASP A 132 2.57 12.82 -15.74
CA ASP A 132 2.54 11.86 -16.85
C ASP A 132 1.32 10.93 -16.82
N LYS A 133 0.47 11.03 -15.78
CA LYS A 133 -0.76 10.23 -15.65
C LYS A 133 -1.89 10.86 -16.44
N ARG A 134 -2.58 10.03 -17.22
CA ARG A 134 -3.77 10.39 -17.99
C ARG A 134 -5.06 10.19 -17.21
N VAL A 135 -5.05 9.31 -16.20
CA VAL A 135 -6.19 9.11 -15.30
C VAL A 135 -5.72 8.54 -13.97
N VAL A 136 -6.34 9.00 -12.89
CA VAL A 136 -6.11 8.51 -11.52
C VAL A 136 -7.40 7.94 -10.96
N PHE A 137 -7.34 6.72 -10.45
CA PHE A 137 -8.41 6.04 -9.74
C PHE A 137 -8.09 6.04 -8.26
N ILE A 138 -9.02 6.53 -7.44
CA ILE A 138 -8.77 6.82 -6.03
C ILE A 138 -9.81 6.05 -5.22
N ASP A 139 -9.38 5.10 -4.41
CA ASP A 139 -10.25 4.47 -3.42
C ASP A 139 -10.80 5.50 -2.42
N LEU A 140 -11.92 5.18 -1.76
CA LEU A 140 -12.58 6.08 -0.82
C LEU A 140 -12.31 5.74 0.65
N ASP A 141 -12.78 4.58 1.12
CA ASP A 141 -12.75 4.17 2.53
C ASP A 141 -11.37 3.64 2.91
N GLY A 142 -10.63 4.41 3.70
CA GLY A 142 -9.22 4.15 4.07
C GLY A 142 -8.23 5.05 3.33
N THR A 143 -8.67 5.71 2.25
CA THR A 143 -7.81 6.54 1.38
C THR A 143 -8.17 8.03 1.43
N MET A 144 -9.47 8.36 1.41
CA MET A 144 -9.97 9.74 1.47
C MET A 144 -10.58 10.08 2.83
N TYR A 145 -11.10 9.07 3.53
CA TYR A 145 -11.66 9.18 4.89
C TYR A 145 -11.71 7.82 5.58
N ILE A 146 -11.86 7.83 6.91
CA ILE A 146 -12.16 6.66 7.74
C ILE A 146 -13.47 6.93 8.48
N GLY A 147 -14.52 6.18 8.15
CA GLY A 147 -15.89 6.51 8.60
C GLY A 147 -16.30 7.91 8.15
N ASP A 148 -16.51 8.82 9.10
CA ASP A 148 -16.86 10.23 8.85
C ASP A 148 -15.66 11.18 9.02
N THR A 149 -14.47 10.65 9.35
CA THR A 149 -13.28 11.47 9.57
C THR A 149 -12.47 11.58 8.26
N PRO A 150 -12.29 12.78 7.68
CA PRO A 150 -11.50 12.95 6.47
C PRO A 150 -10.01 12.70 6.74
N ILE A 151 -9.32 12.15 5.74
CA ILE A 151 -7.86 12.16 5.73
C ILE A 151 -7.41 13.62 5.52
N PRO A 152 -6.58 14.22 6.41
CA PRO A 152 -6.33 15.66 6.42
C PRO A 152 -5.87 16.26 5.09
N ALA A 153 -5.07 15.51 4.32
CA ALA A 153 -4.52 15.97 3.04
C ALA A 153 -5.40 15.62 1.82
N ALA A 154 -6.53 14.93 1.99
CA ALA A 154 -7.39 14.46 0.91
C ALA A 154 -7.93 15.61 0.05
N GLN A 155 -8.40 16.69 0.68
CA GLN A 155 -8.93 17.85 -0.04
C GLN A 155 -7.85 18.52 -0.90
N GLU A 156 -6.67 18.74 -0.34
CA GLU A 156 -5.57 19.39 -1.05
C GLU A 156 -5.04 18.52 -2.18
N PHE A 157 -5.02 17.19 -1.99
CA PHE A 157 -4.69 16.25 -3.05
C PHE A 157 -5.61 16.39 -4.27
N ILE A 158 -6.93 16.41 -4.07
CA ILE A 158 -7.88 16.58 -5.19
C ILE A 158 -7.76 17.95 -5.85
N LYS A 159 -7.51 19.01 -5.07
CA LYS A 159 -7.25 20.35 -5.62
C LYS A 159 -6.02 20.37 -6.51
N ARG A 160 -4.94 19.69 -6.13
CA ARG A 160 -3.74 19.55 -6.96
C ARG A 160 -4.03 18.83 -8.27
N LEU A 161 -4.74 17.69 -8.24
CA LEU A 161 -5.14 16.98 -9.47
C LEU A 161 -5.95 17.89 -10.40
N SER A 162 -6.93 18.61 -9.85
CA SER A 162 -7.78 19.55 -10.59
C SER A 162 -6.97 20.71 -11.17
N TYR A 163 -6.06 21.29 -10.39
CA TYR A 163 -5.19 22.38 -10.81
C TYR A 163 -4.29 21.99 -11.99
N HIS A 164 -3.77 20.75 -11.97
CA HIS A 164 -2.95 20.20 -13.05
C HIS A 164 -3.76 19.62 -14.22
N GLY A 165 -5.10 19.63 -14.14
CA GLY A 165 -5.97 19.09 -15.19
C GLY A 165 -5.86 17.58 -15.34
N ILE A 166 -5.48 16.86 -14.29
CA ILE A 166 -5.33 15.40 -14.29
C ILE A 166 -6.72 14.78 -14.04
N PRO A 167 -7.29 14.01 -14.98
CA PRO A 167 -8.56 13.35 -14.78
C PRO A 167 -8.52 12.35 -13.61
N PHE A 168 -9.55 12.35 -12.77
CA PHE A 168 -9.66 11.41 -11.66
C PHE A 168 -11.08 10.89 -11.45
N TYR A 169 -11.14 9.67 -10.90
CA TYR A 169 -12.37 8.95 -10.56
C TYR A 169 -12.22 8.31 -9.17
N PHE A 170 -13.27 8.40 -8.38
CA PHE A 170 -13.36 7.72 -7.10
C PHE A 170 -13.91 6.31 -7.29
N LEU A 171 -13.27 5.33 -6.67
CA LEU A 171 -13.69 3.94 -6.65
C LEU A 171 -14.27 3.62 -5.28
N SER A 172 -15.38 2.89 -5.24
CA SER A 172 -15.82 2.24 -4.01
C SER A 172 -16.41 0.86 -4.28
N ASN A 173 -15.95 -0.10 -3.49
CA ASN A 173 -16.56 -1.42 -3.42
C ASN A 173 -17.85 -1.41 -2.58
N ASN A 174 -18.03 -0.41 -1.73
CA ASN A 174 -19.18 -0.30 -0.86
C ASN A 174 -20.47 -0.08 -1.68
N SER A 175 -21.35 -1.07 -1.62
CA SER A 175 -22.62 -1.11 -2.36
C SER A 175 -23.83 -0.75 -1.50
N SER A 176 -23.61 -0.21 -0.29
CA SER A 176 -24.69 0.18 0.63
C SER A 176 -25.36 1.52 0.23
N ARG A 177 -24.74 2.29 -0.66
CA ARG A 177 -25.12 3.68 -1.00
C ARG A 177 -25.15 3.90 -2.51
N ALA A 178 -25.90 4.90 -2.95
CA ALA A 178 -25.93 5.36 -4.34
C ALA A 178 -24.85 6.42 -4.60
N LYS A 179 -24.55 6.68 -5.87
CA LYS A 179 -23.52 7.67 -6.27
C LYS A 179 -23.76 9.05 -5.67
N ARG A 180 -25.01 9.52 -5.68
CA ARG A 180 -25.43 10.79 -5.06
C ARG A 180 -25.00 10.93 -3.60
N ASP A 181 -24.99 9.84 -2.85
CA ASP A 181 -24.64 9.84 -1.43
C ASP A 181 -23.13 10.00 -1.23
N TYR A 182 -22.32 9.41 -2.12
CA TYR A 182 -20.87 9.63 -2.15
C TYR A 182 -20.50 11.06 -2.56
N VAL A 183 -21.20 11.62 -3.56
CA VAL A 183 -21.03 13.02 -3.95
C VAL A 183 -21.31 13.95 -2.76
N ALA A 184 -22.42 13.73 -2.05
CA ALA A 184 -22.76 14.50 -0.86
C ALA A 184 -21.74 14.32 0.28
N LYS A 185 -21.26 13.09 0.50
CA LYS A 185 -20.23 12.81 1.51
C LYS A 185 -18.91 13.53 1.19
N LEU A 186 -18.44 13.45 -0.06
CA LEU A 186 -17.23 14.13 -0.50
C LEU A 186 -17.36 15.65 -0.39
N ALA A 187 -18.53 16.21 -0.75
CA ALA A 187 -18.81 17.63 -0.58
C ALA A 187 -18.75 18.07 0.89
N SER A 188 -19.21 17.22 1.82
CA SER A 188 -19.17 17.51 3.27
C SER A 188 -17.75 17.64 3.84
N ILE A 189 -16.75 17.05 3.17
CA ILE A 189 -15.33 17.16 3.52
C ILE A 189 -14.57 18.11 2.59
N GLY A 190 -15.30 18.94 1.84
CA GLY A 190 -14.76 20.00 0.99
C GLY A 190 -14.20 19.52 -0.35
N ILE A 191 -14.56 18.33 -0.81
CA ILE A 191 -14.18 17.77 -2.11
C ILE A 191 -15.35 17.90 -3.08
N GLU A 192 -15.18 18.73 -4.10
CA GLU A 192 -16.17 18.89 -5.17
C GLU A 192 -16.01 17.77 -6.21
N THR A 193 -17.12 17.11 -6.55
CA THR A 193 -17.17 16.01 -7.53
C THR A 193 -18.59 15.86 -8.08
N ASN A 194 -18.79 14.93 -9.01
CA ASN A 194 -20.10 14.57 -9.57
C ASN A 194 -20.24 13.04 -9.72
N GLU A 195 -21.45 12.57 -10.05
CA GLU A 195 -21.73 11.12 -10.15
C GLU A 195 -20.95 10.42 -11.26
N GLU A 196 -20.55 11.10 -12.35
CA GLU A 196 -19.74 10.51 -13.42
C GLU A 196 -18.31 10.19 -12.96
N GLN A 197 -17.85 10.87 -11.91
CA GLN A 197 -16.56 10.63 -11.27
C GLN A 197 -16.63 9.57 -10.17
N ILE A 198 -17.81 8.99 -9.87
CA ILE A 198 -17.96 7.91 -8.90
C ILE A 198 -18.19 6.60 -9.64
N LEU A 199 -17.31 5.62 -9.43
CA LEU A 199 -17.43 4.26 -9.94
C LEU A 199 -17.70 3.31 -8.78
N LEU A 200 -18.84 2.62 -8.82
CA LEU A 200 -19.27 1.70 -7.78
C LEU A 200 -19.24 0.26 -8.28
N SER A 201 -19.01 -0.67 -7.35
CA SER A 201 -19.16 -2.11 -7.63
C SER A 201 -20.57 -2.48 -8.12
N SER A 202 -21.59 -1.72 -7.69
CA SER A 202 -22.98 -1.89 -8.13
C SER A 202 -23.22 -1.51 -9.59
N ASP A 203 -22.41 -0.63 -10.19
CA ASP A 203 -22.54 -0.24 -11.60
C ASP A 203 -22.30 -1.44 -12.52
N GLY A 204 -21.24 -2.21 -12.24
CA GLY A 204 -20.89 -3.42 -13.00
C GLY A 204 -21.94 -4.50 -12.84
N LEU A 205 -22.46 -4.69 -11.63
CA LEU A 205 -23.56 -5.62 -11.36
C LEU A 205 -24.81 -5.26 -12.18
N ILE A 206 -25.27 -4.01 -12.09
CA ILE A 206 -26.49 -3.56 -12.77
C ILE A 206 -26.33 -3.68 -14.28
N SER A 207 -25.19 -3.27 -14.82
CA SER A 207 -24.88 -3.40 -16.25
C SER A 207 -24.95 -4.86 -16.70
N TYR A 208 -24.34 -5.78 -15.93
CA TYR A 208 -24.42 -7.21 -16.22
C TYR A 208 -25.84 -7.75 -16.20
N LEU A 209 -26.66 -7.38 -15.22
CA LEU A 209 -28.04 -7.83 -15.13
C LEU A 209 -28.86 -7.36 -16.35
N VAL A 210 -28.68 -6.09 -16.75
CA VAL A 210 -29.35 -5.51 -17.92
C VAL A 210 -28.90 -6.18 -19.22
N GLU A 211 -27.59 -6.35 -19.42
CA GLU A 211 -27.01 -6.97 -20.63
C GLU A 211 -27.39 -8.44 -20.79
N ASN A 212 -27.71 -9.13 -19.69
CA ASN A 212 -28.16 -10.52 -19.69
C ASN A 212 -29.69 -10.66 -19.62
N ASP A 213 -30.44 -9.57 -19.86
CA ASP A 213 -31.91 -9.54 -19.86
C ASP A 213 -32.56 -10.06 -18.56
N VAL A 214 -31.84 -9.95 -17.43
CA VAL A 214 -32.34 -10.40 -16.12
C VAL A 214 -33.46 -9.47 -15.67
N ARG A 215 -34.54 -10.05 -15.15
CA ARG A 215 -35.73 -9.29 -14.70
C ARG A 215 -36.04 -9.47 -13.23
N ASN A 216 -35.60 -10.57 -12.63
CA ASN A 216 -35.97 -10.95 -11.27
C ASN A 216 -34.74 -11.37 -10.49
N VAL A 217 -34.43 -10.65 -9.40
CA VAL A 217 -33.35 -11.02 -8.49
C VAL A 217 -33.84 -10.96 -7.04
N PHE A 218 -33.11 -11.61 -6.14
CA PHE A 218 -33.30 -11.50 -4.71
C PHE A 218 -32.07 -10.85 -4.10
N VAL A 219 -32.20 -9.57 -3.73
CA VAL A 219 -31.10 -8.76 -3.22
C VAL A 219 -31.02 -8.83 -1.69
N ILE A 220 -29.87 -9.29 -1.22
CA ILE A 220 -29.40 -9.16 0.16
C ILE A 220 -28.50 -7.93 0.18
N GLY A 221 -29.07 -6.80 0.54
CA GLY A 221 -28.48 -5.48 0.41
C GLY A 221 -29.38 -4.43 1.03
N THR A 222 -28.86 -3.21 1.16
CA THR A 222 -29.62 -2.05 1.64
C THR A 222 -30.76 -1.70 0.68
N GLU A 223 -31.70 -0.90 1.16
CA GLU A 223 -32.76 -0.36 0.30
C GLU A 223 -32.19 0.48 -0.85
N SER A 224 -31.10 1.23 -0.62
CA SER A 224 -30.42 2.02 -1.66
C SER A 224 -29.93 1.15 -2.84
N LEU A 225 -29.37 -0.03 -2.56
CA LEU A 225 -28.95 -0.96 -3.62
C LEU A 225 -30.17 -1.52 -4.38
N ARG A 226 -31.24 -1.85 -3.66
CA ARG A 226 -32.49 -2.35 -4.25
C ARG A 226 -33.13 -1.30 -5.15
N GLU A 227 -33.21 -0.06 -4.71
CA GLU A 227 -33.70 1.06 -5.52
C GLU A 227 -32.87 1.24 -6.79
N SER A 228 -31.54 1.16 -6.69
CA SER A 228 -30.64 1.29 -7.85
C SER A 228 -30.89 0.20 -8.90
N ILE A 229 -31.14 -1.05 -8.46
CA ILE A 229 -31.51 -2.17 -9.33
C ILE A 229 -32.93 -1.99 -9.89
N ALA A 230 -33.88 -1.51 -9.08
CA ALA A 230 -35.26 -1.28 -9.49
C ALA A 230 -35.38 -0.18 -10.57
N VAL A 231 -34.57 0.88 -10.47
CA VAL A 231 -34.50 1.95 -11.48
C VAL A 231 -34.05 1.41 -12.85
N ALA A 232 -33.25 0.34 -12.89
CA ALA A 232 -32.87 -0.36 -14.12
C ALA A 232 -33.98 -1.28 -14.67
N GLY A 233 -35.16 -1.33 -14.04
CA GLY A 233 -36.31 -2.12 -14.48
C GLY A 233 -36.26 -3.60 -14.09
N ILE A 234 -35.53 -3.92 -13.02
CA ILE A 234 -35.33 -5.28 -12.49
C ILE A 234 -35.99 -5.36 -11.10
N ASP A 235 -36.79 -6.39 -10.83
CA ASP A 235 -37.37 -6.60 -9.50
C ASP A 235 -36.30 -7.11 -8.51
N PRO A 236 -35.92 -6.32 -7.47
CA PRO A 236 -34.85 -6.70 -6.55
C PRO A 236 -35.30 -7.61 -5.40
N VAL A 237 -36.60 -7.87 -5.25
CA VAL A 237 -37.19 -8.60 -4.11
C VAL A 237 -38.04 -9.78 -4.57
N SER A 238 -37.72 -10.34 -5.74
CA SER A 238 -38.52 -11.39 -6.36
C SER A 238 -38.51 -12.69 -5.54
N HIS A 239 -39.68 -13.32 -5.43
CA HIS A 239 -39.83 -14.64 -4.81
C HIS A 239 -39.45 -15.80 -5.75
N SER A 240 -39.25 -15.52 -7.04
CA SER A 240 -38.76 -16.49 -8.03
C SER A 240 -37.55 -15.89 -8.78
N PRO A 241 -36.46 -15.61 -8.05
CA PRO A 241 -35.31 -14.91 -8.59
C PRO A 241 -34.49 -15.79 -9.54
N GLU A 242 -33.92 -15.17 -10.56
CA GLU A 242 -32.91 -15.76 -11.44
C GLU A 242 -31.54 -15.78 -10.76
N TYR A 243 -31.27 -14.75 -9.93
CA TYR A 243 -30.07 -14.64 -9.13
C TYR A 243 -30.38 -14.21 -7.69
N VAL A 244 -29.63 -14.77 -6.75
CA VAL A 244 -29.38 -14.14 -5.46
C VAL A 244 -28.22 -13.17 -5.64
N VAL A 245 -28.40 -11.92 -5.21
CA VAL A 245 -27.40 -10.86 -5.27
C VAL A 245 -27.02 -10.48 -3.85
N LEU A 246 -25.74 -10.59 -3.52
CA LEU A 246 -25.19 -10.13 -2.25
C LEU A 246 -24.49 -8.78 -2.42
N GLY A 247 -24.96 -7.78 -1.69
CA GLY A 247 -24.33 -6.47 -1.52
C GLY A 247 -24.06 -6.16 -0.05
N TYR A 248 -23.46 -5.01 0.22
CA TYR A 248 -23.14 -4.61 1.59
C TYR A 248 -24.40 -4.15 2.31
N ASP A 249 -25.03 -5.07 3.04
CA ASP A 249 -26.29 -4.86 3.71
C ASP A 249 -26.10 -4.36 5.15
N THR A 250 -26.05 -3.05 5.34
CA THR A 250 -26.06 -2.43 6.68
C THR A 250 -27.41 -2.55 7.39
N GLU A 251 -28.41 -3.12 6.73
CA GLU A 251 -29.78 -3.36 7.21
C GLU A 251 -30.08 -4.87 7.25
N LEU A 252 -29.03 -5.68 7.45
CA LEU A 252 -29.12 -7.13 7.39
C LEU A 252 -30.04 -7.67 8.47
N THR A 253 -30.87 -8.64 8.08
CA THR A 253 -31.70 -9.41 9.02
C THR A 253 -31.47 -10.89 8.79
N TYR A 254 -31.70 -11.68 9.85
CA TYR A 254 -31.68 -13.14 9.72
C TYR A 254 -32.66 -13.64 8.64
N GLU A 255 -33.77 -12.94 8.43
CA GLU A 255 -34.74 -13.31 7.39
C GLU A 255 -34.15 -13.19 5.98
N LYS A 256 -33.42 -12.09 5.68
CA LYS A 256 -32.73 -11.94 4.39
C LYS A 256 -31.72 -13.07 4.16
N LEU A 257 -30.96 -13.42 5.20
CA LEU A 257 -30.01 -14.54 5.17
C LEU A 257 -30.72 -15.88 4.90
N ARG A 258 -31.79 -16.16 5.64
CA ARG A 258 -32.59 -17.38 5.52
C ARG A 258 -33.13 -17.54 4.10
N GLN A 259 -33.76 -16.49 3.55
CA GLN A 259 -34.32 -16.53 2.20
C GLN A 259 -33.25 -16.69 1.14
N GLY A 260 -32.14 -15.95 1.27
CA GLY A 260 -30.97 -16.12 0.40
C GLY A 260 -30.48 -17.56 0.36
N ALA A 261 -30.27 -18.17 1.52
CA ALA A 261 -29.80 -19.55 1.62
C ALA A 261 -30.82 -20.55 1.02
N LEU A 262 -32.13 -20.32 1.23
CA LEU A 262 -33.17 -21.15 0.63
C LEU A 262 -33.18 -21.07 -0.90
N HIS A 263 -32.98 -19.89 -1.48
CA HIS A 263 -32.88 -19.72 -2.93
C HIS A 263 -31.62 -20.41 -3.48
N LEU A 264 -30.46 -20.21 -2.85
CA LEU A 264 -29.20 -20.84 -3.23
C LEU A 264 -29.28 -22.38 -3.18
N ASN A 265 -29.88 -22.94 -2.12
CA ASN A 265 -30.08 -24.39 -1.99
C ASN A 265 -31.06 -24.97 -3.02
N LYS A 266 -31.96 -24.14 -3.58
CA LYS A 266 -32.83 -24.51 -4.73
C LYS A 266 -32.11 -24.42 -6.08
N GLY A 267 -30.84 -24.00 -6.10
CA GLY A 267 -30.05 -23.89 -7.32
C GLY A 267 -30.17 -22.55 -8.04
N VAL A 268 -30.71 -21.51 -7.38
CA VAL A 268 -30.64 -20.13 -7.90
C VAL A 268 -29.18 -19.70 -7.99
N ARG A 269 -28.83 -18.99 -9.06
CA ARG A 269 -27.47 -18.52 -9.35
C ARG A 269 -27.06 -17.44 -8.36
N PHE A 270 -25.75 -17.27 -8.14
CA PHE A 270 -25.24 -16.38 -7.09
C PHE A 270 -24.32 -15.31 -7.65
N LEU A 271 -24.54 -14.05 -7.28
CA LEU A 271 -23.69 -12.90 -7.64
C LEU A 271 -23.35 -12.10 -6.38
N ALA A 272 -22.19 -11.45 -6.39
CA ALA A 272 -21.78 -10.54 -5.33
C ALA A 272 -21.27 -9.22 -5.91
N THR A 273 -21.55 -8.10 -5.25
CA THR A 273 -21.07 -6.80 -5.74
C THR A 273 -19.55 -6.69 -5.62
N HIS A 274 -18.94 -7.10 -4.52
CA HIS A 274 -17.49 -7.05 -4.24
C HIS A 274 -17.06 -8.25 -3.36
N CYS A 275 -15.87 -8.22 -2.77
CA CYS A 275 -15.37 -9.30 -1.91
C CYS A 275 -14.53 -8.84 -0.71
N ASP A 276 -14.69 -7.58 -0.29
CA ASP A 276 -13.95 -7.03 0.86
C ASP A 276 -14.36 -7.78 2.13
N ILE A 277 -13.39 -8.22 2.93
CA ILE A 277 -13.66 -9.06 4.11
C ILE A 277 -14.20 -8.21 5.26
N VAL A 278 -13.60 -7.03 5.43
CA VAL A 278 -13.90 -6.09 6.50
C VAL A 278 -14.05 -4.66 5.97
N CYS A 279 -14.86 -3.88 6.69
CA CYS A 279 -15.01 -2.45 6.48
C CYS A 279 -14.30 -1.71 7.64
N PRO A 280 -13.36 -0.79 7.37
CA PRO A 280 -12.65 -0.06 8.42
C PRO A 280 -13.56 0.98 9.08
N THR A 281 -13.56 1.01 10.40
CA THR A 281 -14.27 2.04 11.19
C THR A 281 -13.36 2.59 12.29
N PRO A 282 -13.65 3.77 12.87
CA PRO A 282 -12.90 4.31 14.00
C PRO A 282 -12.84 3.36 15.22
N GLU A 283 -13.80 2.45 15.37
CA GLU A 283 -13.87 1.48 16.47
C GLU A 283 -13.12 0.17 16.16
N GLY A 284 -12.59 0.04 14.95
CA GLY A 284 -11.95 -1.16 14.42
C GLY A 284 -12.67 -1.73 13.20
N PRO A 285 -12.11 -2.80 12.60
CA PRO A 285 -12.71 -3.45 11.43
C PRO A 285 -14.00 -4.19 11.80
N ILE A 286 -15.05 -4.01 10.98
CA ILE A 286 -16.33 -4.71 11.09
C ILE A 286 -16.56 -5.64 9.88
N PRO A 287 -17.43 -6.66 9.97
CA PRO A 287 -17.70 -7.55 8.85
C PRO A 287 -18.26 -6.81 7.62
N ASP A 288 -17.69 -7.12 6.45
CA ASP A 288 -18.21 -6.72 5.14
C ASP A 288 -18.63 -7.97 4.35
N ILE A 289 -18.94 -7.84 3.05
CA ILE A 289 -19.60 -8.92 2.31
C ILE A 289 -18.72 -10.15 2.10
N GLY A 290 -17.39 -10.03 2.14
CA GLY A 290 -16.49 -11.18 2.14
C GLY A 290 -16.74 -12.09 3.34
N SER A 291 -17.05 -11.51 4.50
CA SER A 291 -17.49 -12.27 5.67
C SER A 291 -18.86 -12.92 5.45
N MET A 292 -19.77 -12.26 4.73
CA MET A 292 -21.08 -12.83 4.39
C MET A 292 -21.00 -13.92 3.31
N LEU A 293 -20.07 -13.80 2.36
CA LEU A 293 -19.76 -14.82 1.38
C LEU A 293 -19.29 -16.10 2.07
N ALA A 294 -18.39 -15.99 3.04
CA ALA A 294 -17.94 -17.13 3.84
C ALA A 294 -19.10 -17.80 4.60
N LEU A 295 -20.05 -17.01 5.13
CA LEU A 295 -21.27 -17.53 5.75
C LEU A 295 -22.13 -18.33 4.76
N PHE A 296 -22.39 -17.79 3.56
CA PHE A 296 -23.19 -18.48 2.55
C PHE A 296 -22.51 -19.72 2.00
N GLU A 297 -21.20 -19.68 1.78
CA GLU A 297 -20.41 -20.86 1.40
C GLU A 297 -20.56 -21.94 2.47
N ALA A 298 -20.34 -21.62 3.75
CA ALA A 298 -20.46 -22.59 4.83
C ALA A 298 -21.88 -23.17 4.95
N ALA A 299 -22.90 -22.36 4.72
CA ALA A 299 -24.30 -22.78 4.86
C ALA A 299 -24.87 -23.54 3.64
N THR A 300 -24.36 -23.28 2.43
CA THR A 300 -24.97 -23.76 1.17
C THR A 300 -24.00 -24.46 0.22
N GLY A 301 -22.69 -24.35 0.45
CA GLY A 301 -21.64 -24.83 -0.45
C GLY A 301 -21.56 -24.05 -1.77
N LYS A 302 -22.21 -22.87 -1.86
CA LYS A 302 -22.25 -22.04 -3.06
C LYS A 302 -21.30 -20.85 -2.95
N GLN A 303 -20.61 -20.58 -4.06
CA GLN A 303 -19.78 -19.39 -4.29
C GLN A 303 -20.44 -18.50 -5.35
N PRO A 304 -20.17 -17.18 -5.36
CA PRO A 304 -20.69 -16.30 -6.39
C PRO A 304 -20.04 -16.64 -7.73
N GLU A 305 -20.84 -16.66 -8.78
CA GLU A 305 -20.38 -16.89 -10.15
C GLU A 305 -19.55 -15.72 -10.68
N LYS A 306 -19.80 -14.51 -10.16
CA LYS A 306 -19.08 -13.30 -10.53
C LYS A 306 -19.09 -12.27 -9.38
N VAL A 307 -17.98 -11.54 -9.28
CA VAL A 307 -17.76 -10.39 -8.40
C VAL A 307 -17.47 -9.16 -9.28
N PHE A 308 -18.14 -8.04 -9.03
CA PHE A 308 -18.13 -6.87 -9.94
C PHE A 308 -17.18 -5.73 -9.54
N GLY A 309 -16.92 -5.59 -8.24
CA GLY A 309 -16.01 -4.62 -7.68
C GLY A 309 -14.55 -5.06 -7.81
N LYS A 310 -13.66 -4.24 -7.26
CA LYS A 310 -12.23 -4.53 -7.13
C LYS A 310 -12.05 -5.92 -6.50
N PRO A 311 -11.21 -6.81 -7.07
CA PRO A 311 -10.18 -6.56 -8.08
C PRO A 311 -10.60 -6.71 -9.56
N ASN A 312 -11.90 -6.71 -9.89
CA ASN A 312 -12.36 -6.87 -11.27
C ASN A 312 -12.01 -5.64 -12.15
N ALA A 313 -11.14 -5.86 -13.16
CA ALA A 313 -10.70 -4.83 -14.11
C ALA A 313 -11.84 -4.16 -14.90
N GLU A 314 -12.96 -4.86 -15.13
CA GLU A 314 -14.14 -4.31 -15.83
C GLU A 314 -14.66 -3.03 -15.15
N MET A 315 -14.45 -2.88 -13.83
CA MET A 315 -14.84 -1.71 -13.06
C MET A 315 -14.25 -0.41 -13.60
N ILE A 316 -13.03 -0.44 -14.15
CA ILE A 316 -12.33 0.77 -14.62
C ILE A 316 -11.94 0.75 -16.11
N GLN A 317 -12.05 -0.40 -16.78
CA GLN A 317 -11.59 -0.57 -18.17
C GLN A 317 -12.22 0.45 -19.14
N HIS A 318 -13.52 0.70 -19.01
CA HIS A 318 -14.24 1.65 -19.86
C HIS A 318 -13.73 3.10 -19.70
N VAL A 319 -13.23 3.47 -18.52
CA VAL A 319 -12.62 4.78 -18.26
C VAL A 319 -11.22 4.84 -18.84
N ILE A 320 -10.44 3.77 -18.70
CA ILE A 320 -9.10 3.66 -19.28
C ILE A 320 -9.16 3.81 -20.80
N ASP A 321 -10.10 3.13 -21.45
CA ASP A 321 -10.30 3.19 -22.89
C ASP A 321 -10.69 4.60 -23.34
N ARG A 322 -11.59 5.26 -22.59
CA ARG A 322 -12.01 6.65 -22.85
C ARG A 322 -10.83 7.62 -22.81
N HIS A 323 -9.94 7.48 -21.84
CA HIS A 323 -8.76 8.34 -21.67
C HIS A 323 -7.56 7.89 -22.52
N LYS A 324 -7.67 6.75 -23.23
CA LYS A 324 -6.58 6.13 -23.98
C LYS A 324 -5.32 6.03 -23.11
N ALA A 325 -5.50 5.70 -21.85
CA ALA A 325 -4.41 5.55 -20.91
C ALA A 325 -3.76 4.18 -21.18
N VAL A 326 -2.58 4.19 -21.81
CA VAL A 326 -1.80 2.96 -21.94
C VAL A 326 -1.20 2.59 -20.58
N THR A 327 -0.77 1.32 -20.43
CA THR A 327 -0.03 0.79 -19.28
C THR A 327 0.95 1.83 -18.69
N LYS A 328 0.93 2.03 -17.37
CA LYS A 328 1.65 3.08 -16.58
C LYS A 328 1.17 4.55 -16.71
N GLN A 329 0.21 4.86 -17.58
CA GLN A 329 -0.44 6.19 -17.63
C GLN A 329 -1.76 6.24 -16.85
N ALA A 330 -2.25 5.09 -16.41
CA ALA A 330 -3.27 4.99 -15.37
C ALA A 330 -2.58 4.74 -14.02
N LEU A 331 -3.20 5.23 -12.95
CA LEU A 331 -2.75 5.02 -11.57
C LEU A 331 -3.96 4.62 -10.73
N VAL A 332 -3.82 3.59 -9.91
CA VAL A 332 -4.74 3.29 -8.81
C VAL A 332 -4.06 3.69 -7.49
N ILE A 333 -4.81 4.38 -6.63
CA ILE A 333 -4.39 4.76 -5.28
C ILE A 333 -5.39 4.13 -4.32
N GLY A 334 -4.91 3.35 -3.37
CA GLY A 334 -5.77 2.68 -2.40
C GLY A 334 -5.01 2.13 -1.20
N ASP A 335 -5.76 1.52 -0.29
CA ASP A 335 -5.27 1.04 1.01
C ASP A 335 -5.26 -0.49 1.11
N ARG A 336 -5.69 -1.22 0.08
CA ARG A 336 -5.82 -2.69 0.11
C ARG A 336 -5.01 -3.42 -0.96
N LEU A 337 -4.20 -4.38 -0.53
CA LEU A 337 -3.41 -5.21 -1.45
C LEU A 337 -4.26 -6.20 -2.26
N TYR A 338 -5.26 -6.84 -1.65
CA TYR A 338 -6.03 -7.91 -2.33
C TYR A 338 -7.15 -7.39 -3.25
N THR A 339 -7.49 -6.09 -3.17
CA THR A 339 -8.51 -5.47 -4.04
C THR A 339 -7.94 -4.33 -4.88
N ASP A 340 -7.37 -3.28 -4.29
CA ASP A 340 -6.87 -2.12 -5.05
C ASP A 340 -5.62 -2.47 -5.86
N LYS A 341 -4.61 -3.06 -5.22
CA LYS A 341 -3.41 -3.48 -5.93
C LYS A 341 -3.72 -4.57 -6.94
N ALA A 342 -4.54 -5.55 -6.56
CA ALA A 342 -4.96 -6.60 -7.48
C ALA A 342 -5.76 -6.06 -8.68
N LEU A 343 -6.56 -5.00 -8.51
CA LEU A 343 -7.19 -4.26 -9.62
C LEU A 343 -6.12 -3.63 -10.51
N ALA A 344 -5.15 -2.93 -9.92
CA ALA A 344 -4.09 -2.27 -10.67
C ALA A 344 -3.25 -3.28 -11.47
N ASP A 345 -2.92 -4.42 -10.86
CA ASP A 345 -2.19 -5.52 -11.48
C ASP A 345 -3.01 -6.16 -12.62
N ALA A 346 -4.32 -6.37 -12.42
CA ALA A 346 -5.22 -6.94 -13.44
C ALA A 346 -5.33 -6.05 -14.69
N VAL A 347 -5.22 -4.74 -14.50
CA VAL A 347 -5.23 -3.73 -15.57
C VAL A 347 -3.83 -3.46 -16.13
N GLY A 348 -2.78 -3.79 -15.37
CA GLY A 348 -1.39 -3.45 -15.70
C GLY A 348 -1.09 -1.95 -15.53
N CYS A 349 -1.68 -1.29 -14.54
CA CYS A 349 -1.37 0.11 -14.22
C CYS A 349 -0.54 0.24 -12.93
N ASP A 350 -0.02 1.43 -12.67
CA ASP A 350 0.74 1.65 -11.43
C ASP A 350 -0.19 1.62 -10.23
N PHE A 351 0.35 1.22 -9.07
CA PHE A 351 -0.35 1.21 -7.80
C PHE A 351 0.42 1.97 -6.74
N VAL A 352 -0.24 2.95 -6.10
CA VAL A 352 0.25 3.64 -4.92
C VAL A 352 -0.54 3.16 -3.71
N LEU A 353 0.15 2.58 -2.75
CA LEU A 353 -0.44 2.16 -1.48
C LEU A 353 -0.39 3.31 -0.47
N VAL A 354 -1.53 3.61 0.15
CA VAL A 354 -1.59 4.43 1.35
C VAL A 354 -1.69 3.56 2.59
N LEU A 355 -1.00 3.95 3.67
CA LEU A 355 -1.01 3.24 4.97
C LEU A 355 -2.02 3.82 5.95
N SER A 356 -2.96 4.64 5.47
CA SER A 356 -4.03 5.25 6.28
C SER A 356 -5.23 4.33 6.51
N GLY A 357 -5.28 3.16 5.86
CA GLY A 357 -6.43 2.26 5.86
C GLY A 357 -6.14 0.86 6.42
N GLU A 358 -6.59 -0.18 5.73
CA GLU A 358 -6.54 -1.58 6.19
C GLU A 358 -5.11 -2.17 6.20
N THR A 359 -4.33 -1.92 5.14
CA THR A 359 -2.99 -2.53 5.00
C THR A 359 -1.99 -1.89 5.96
N THR A 360 -1.33 -2.71 6.77
CA THR A 360 -0.23 -2.30 7.66
C THR A 360 1.11 -2.38 6.95
N ARG A 361 2.17 -1.80 7.55
CA ARG A 361 3.50 -1.88 6.94
C ARG A 361 3.99 -3.33 6.85
N GLU A 362 3.70 -4.12 7.88
CA GLU A 362 4.10 -5.53 7.98
C GLU A 362 3.48 -6.37 6.85
N ASP A 363 2.22 -6.08 6.48
CA ASP A 363 1.54 -6.76 5.38
C ASP A 363 2.24 -6.52 4.03
N VAL A 364 2.82 -5.33 3.85
CA VAL A 364 3.54 -4.97 2.61
C VAL A 364 4.85 -5.73 2.49
N GLU A 365 5.59 -5.88 3.58
CA GLU A 365 6.88 -6.62 3.59
C GLU A 365 6.70 -8.11 3.31
N ALA A 366 5.52 -8.66 3.59
CA ALA A 366 5.16 -10.02 3.22
C ALA A 366 4.80 -10.19 1.73
N CYS A 367 4.70 -9.11 0.96
CA CYS A 367 4.25 -9.13 -0.42
C CYS A 367 5.43 -9.37 -1.38
N GLU A 368 5.33 -10.40 -2.24
CA GLU A 368 6.38 -10.70 -3.23
C GLU A 368 6.56 -9.62 -4.29
N ASN A 369 5.45 -8.96 -4.69
CA ASN A 369 5.44 -7.89 -5.67
C ASN A 369 4.95 -6.61 -4.99
N PRO A 370 5.84 -5.73 -4.53
CA PRO A 370 5.45 -4.56 -3.74
C PRO A 370 4.70 -3.50 -4.58
N PRO A 371 3.92 -2.63 -3.94
CA PRO A 371 3.36 -1.43 -4.58
C PRO A 371 4.43 -0.58 -5.26
N SER A 372 4.04 0.17 -6.30
CA SER A 372 4.97 1.06 -7.02
C SER A 372 5.51 2.17 -6.12
N LEU A 373 4.69 2.61 -5.15
CA LEU A 373 5.04 3.56 -4.11
C LEU A 373 4.19 3.26 -2.86
N ILE A 374 4.80 3.40 -1.68
CA ILE A 374 4.15 3.25 -0.37
C ILE A 374 4.27 4.59 0.34
N ILE A 375 3.16 5.11 0.85
CA ILE A 375 3.10 6.40 1.52
C ILE A 375 2.14 6.37 2.72
N PRO A 376 2.31 7.25 3.71
CA PRO A 376 1.39 7.34 4.84
C PRO A 376 -0.05 7.65 4.43
N ASP A 377 -0.22 8.62 3.54
CA ASP A 377 -1.52 9.09 3.04
C ASP A 377 -1.35 9.79 1.68
N VAL A 378 -2.48 10.13 1.04
CA VAL A 378 -2.52 10.82 -0.26
C VAL A 378 -1.84 12.20 -0.29
N GLY A 379 -1.54 12.80 0.87
CA GLY A 379 -0.80 14.06 0.97
C GLY A 379 0.63 13.96 0.48
N HIS A 380 1.22 12.76 0.53
CA HIS A 380 2.63 12.51 0.25
C HIS A 380 2.92 12.24 -1.24
N ILE A 381 1.90 12.36 -2.10
CA ILE A 381 2.06 12.33 -3.57
C ILE A 381 2.41 13.73 -4.08
N GLY A 382 3.35 13.79 -5.04
CA GLY A 382 3.95 15.01 -5.58
C GLY A 382 3.09 15.77 -6.56
#